data_AF-A0A3A4S8T9-F1
#
_entry.id   AF-A0A3A4S8T9-F1
#
_cell.length_a   1.000
_cell.length_b   1.000
_cell.length_c   1.000
_cell.angle_alpha   90.00
_cell.angle_beta   90.00
_cell.angle_gamma   90.00
#
_symmetry.space_group_name_H-M   'P 1'
#
loop_
_entity.id
_entity.type
_entity.pdbx_description
1 polymer ?
#
loop_
_entity_poly.entity_id
_entity_poly.type
_entity_poly.pdbx_seq_one_letter_code
_entity_poly.pdbx_strand_id
1 'polypeptide(L)' 'MKDIKYYRTTTNNAQVLRLIDGVMQVFDIEKKWVNSMDWFNKIFFNDFTDFEEISENDAFTYIDRMVAA' A
#
# COMPACT_ATOMS: atom_id res chain seq x y z
N MET A 1 -0.44 -14.07 14.63
CA MET A 1 -0.06 -12.88 13.84
C MET A 1 -0.85 -12.92 12.55
N LYS A 2 -1.46 -11.81 12.16
CA LYS A 2 -2.02 -11.71 10.80
C LYS A 2 -0.84 -11.62 9.84
N ASP A 3 -0.90 -12.35 8.74
CA ASP A 3 0.08 -12.21 7.67
C ASP A 3 -0.26 -10.92 6.93
N ILE A 4 0.58 -9.88 7.10
CA ILE A 4 0.39 -8.58 6.48
C ILE A 4 1.51 -8.39 5.48
N LYS A 5 1.14 -8.15 4.22
CA LYS A 5 2.08 -7.77 3.17
C LYS A 5 1.95 -6.28 2.89
N TYR A 6 3.08 -5.61 2.74
CA TYR A 6 3.12 -4.19 2.43
C TYR A 6 3.66 -3.99 1.02
N TYR A 7 3.12 -3.00 0.33
CA TYR A 7 3.54 -2.65 -1.01
C TYR A 7 3.71 -1.14 -1.14
N ARG A 8 4.55 -0.74 -2.08
CA ARG A 8 4.69 0.64 -2.51
C ARG A 8 4.54 0.73 -4.01
N THR A 9 3.71 1.65 -4.49
CA THR A 9 3.66 1.93 -5.93
C THR A 9 4.87 2.77 -6.32
N THR A 10 5.46 2.48 -7.48
CA THR A 10 6.66 3.15 -7.99
C THR A 10 6.33 4.28 -8.98
N THR A 11 5.05 4.67 -9.04
CA THR A 11 4.54 5.78 -9.86
C THR A 11 4.92 7.15 -9.28
N ASN A 12 4.76 8.21 -10.07
CA ASN A 12 5.03 9.60 -9.64
C ASN A 12 4.23 10.03 -8.39
N ASN A 13 3.09 9.39 -8.14
CA ASN A 13 2.30 9.57 -6.93
C ASN A 13 2.32 8.27 -6.13
N ALA A 14 3.47 7.99 -5.53
CA ALA A 14 3.71 6.76 -4.79
C ALA A 14 2.69 6.60 -3.65
N GLN A 15 2.03 5.46 -3.59
CA GLN A 15 1.08 5.09 -2.54
C GLN A 15 1.64 3.92 -1.75
N VAL A 16 1.34 3.90 -0.46
CA VAL A 16 1.62 2.76 0.42
C VAL A 16 0.36 1.92 0.54
N LEU A 17 0.49 0.63 0.30
CA LEU A 17 -0.59 -0.34 0.34
C LEU A 17 -0.28 -1.44 1.36
N ARG A 18 -1.32 -2.10 1.86
CA ARG A 18 -1.17 -3.35 2.60
C ARG A 18 -2.26 -4.35 2.25
N LEU A 19 -1.91 -5.62 2.20
CA LEU A 19 -2.85 -6.73 2.16
C LEU A 19 -2.91 -7.36 3.54
N ILE A 20 -4.09 -7.32 4.17
CA ILE A 20 -4.34 -7.89 5.49
C ILE A 20 -5.63 -8.72 5.46
N ASP A 21 -5.54 -9.99 5.84
CA ASP A 21 -6.66 -10.95 5.80
C ASP A 21 -7.40 -10.97 4.44
N GLY A 22 -6.65 -10.83 3.33
CA GLY A 22 -7.21 -10.79 1.97
C GLY A 22 -7.84 -9.44 1.57
N VAL A 23 -7.83 -8.43 2.44
CA VAL A 23 -8.33 -7.08 2.15
C VAL A 23 -7.17 -6.16 1.80
N MET A 24 -7.19 -5.63 0.58
CA MET A 24 -6.25 -4.58 0.18
C MET A 24 -6.68 -3.23 0.76
N GLN A 25 -5.73 -2.51 1.33
CA GLN A 25 -5.92 -1.17 1.86
C GLN A 25 -4.83 -0.24 1.32
N VAL A 26 -5.21 1.01 1.02
CA VAL A 26 -4.29 2.09 0.69
C VAL A 26 -4.19 3.05 1.87
N PHE A 27 -3.00 3.59 2.10
CA PHE A 27 -2.80 4.62 3.11
C PHE A 27 -3.22 6.00 2.58
N ASP A 28 -4.06 6.65 3.35
CA ASP A 28 -4.54 8.02 3.18
C ASP A 28 -4.16 8.83 4.43
N ILE A 29 -3.68 10.07 4.25
CA ILE A 29 -3.16 10.86 5.37
C ILE A 29 -4.27 11.19 6.40
N GLU A 30 -5.48 11.48 5.93
CA GLU A 30 -6.62 11.87 6.75
C GLU A 30 -7.34 10.65 7.32
N LYS A 31 -7.65 9.67 6.47
CA LYS A 31 -8.49 8.51 6.78
C LYS A 31 -7.69 7.28 7.23
N LYS A 32 -6.35 7.34 7.17
CA LYS A 32 -5.43 6.25 7.46
C LYS A 32 -5.63 5.09 6.47
N TRP A 33 -5.89 3.88 6.95
CA TRP A 33 -6.02 2.72 6.07
C TRP A 33 -7.43 2.61 5.49
N VAL A 34 -7.55 2.76 4.17
CA VAL A 34 -8.81 2.72 3.44
C VAL A 34 -8.86 1.47 2.57
N ASN A 35 -9.92 0.67 2.70
CA ASN A 35 -10.15 -0.50 1.84
C ASN A 35 -10.20 -0.08 0.37
N SER A 36 -9.49 -0.80 -0.49
CA SER A 36 -9.43 -0.50 -1.92
C SER A 36 -9.51 -1.77 -2.76
N MET A 37 -10.70 -2.06 -3.26
CA MET A 37 -10.92 -3.13 -4.26
C MET A 37 -10.20 -2.81 -5.58
N ASP A 38 -10.08 -1.53 -5.93
CA ASP A 38 -9.37 -1.09 -7.13
C ASP A 38 -7.88 -1.47 -7.08
N TRP A 39 -7.22 -1.23 -5.95
CA TRP A 39 -5.82 -1.64 -5.76
C TRP A 39 -5.67 -3.16 -5.71
N PHE A 40 -6.62 -3.87 -5.10
CA PHE A 40 -6.64 -5.33 -5.13
C PHE A 40 -6.70 -5.87 -6.56
N ASN A 41 -7.64 -5.37 -7.37
CA ASN A 41 -7.80 -5.77 -8.77
C ASN A 41 -6.57 -5.40 -9.62
N LYS A 42 -6.00 -4.21 -9.41
CA LYS A 42 -4.79 -3.79 -10.11
C LYS A 42 -3.60 -4.72 -9.86
N ILE A 43 -3.35 -5.08 -8.61
CA ILE A 43 -2.17 -5.90 -8.24
C ILE A 43 -2.34 -7.37 -8.63
N PHE A 44 -3.55 -7.94 -8.51
CA PHE A 44 -3.73 -9.39 -8.64
C PHE A 44 -4.37 -9.84 -9.96
N PHE A 45 -5.04 -8.96 -10.69
CA PHE A 45 -5.83 -9.33 -11.87
C PHE A 45 -5.52 -8.52 -13.13
N ASN A 46 -4.68 -7.48 -13.04
CA ASN A 46 -4.27 -6.65 -14.17
C ASN A 46 -2.74 -6.69 -14.38
N ASP A 47 -2.28 -6.16 -15.51
CA ASP A 47 -0.86 -6.04 -15.87
C ASP A 47 -0.15 -4.86 -15.16
N PHE A 48 -0.63 -4.42 -14.00
CA PHE A 48 0.01 -3.32 -13.28
C PHE A 48 1.26 -3.82 -12.57
N THR A 49 2.45 -3.42 -13.05
CA THR A 49 3.74 -3.85 -12.51
C THR A 49 4.50 -2.77 -11.74
N ASP A 50 3.95 -1.55 -11.68
CA ASP A 50 4.60 -0.39 -11.05
C ASP A 50 4.41 -0.40 -9.52
N PHE A 51 4.81 -1.49 -8.88
CA PHE A 51 4.84 -1.65 -7.43
C PHE A 51 5.93 -2.61 -6.99
N GLU A 52 6.31 -2.50 -5.72
CA GLU A 52 7.25 -3.39 -5.05
C GLU A 52 6.65 -3.86 -3.72
N GLU A 53 6.88 -5.12 -3.34
CA GLU A 53 6.64 -5.59 -1.98
C GLU A 53 7.77 -5.07 -1.09
N ILE A 54 7.42 -4.48 0.04
CA ILE A 54 8.36 -3.84 0.97
C ILE A 54 8.19 -4.37 2.38
N SER A 55 9.20 -4.17 3.22
CA SER A 55 9.09 -4.49 4.63
C SER A 55 8.08 -3.56 5.34
N GLU A 56 7.51 -4.04 6.44
CA GLU A 56 6.66 -3.21 7.30
C GLU A 56 7.39 -1.93 7.75
N ASN A 57 8.67 -2.06 8.14
CA ASN A 57 9.48 -0.93 8.59
C ASN A 57 9.66 0.13 7.49
N ASP A 58 9.87 -0.30 6.25
CA ASP A 58 9.97 0.62 5.11
C ASP A 58 8.62 1.31 4.84
N ALA A 59 7.52 0.56 4.92
CA ALA A 59 6.17 1.10 4.71
C ALA A 59 5.87 2.24 5.71
N PHE A 60 6.17 2.03 6.99
CA PHE A 60 6.00 3.07 8.00
C PHE A 60 6.97 4.24 7.83
N THR A 61 8.21 3.98 7.42
CA THR A 61 9.16 5.05 7.07
C THR A 61 8.64 5.93 5.93
N TYR A 62 7.99 5.34 4.91
CA TYR A 62 7.35 6.11 3.85
C TYR A 62 6.14 6.90 4.35
N ILE A 63 5.28 6.29 5.17
CA ILE A 63 4.13 6.96 5.78
C ILE A 63 4.56 8.17 6.61
N ASP A 64 5.60 8.04 7.44
CA ASP A 64 6.10 9.13 8.26
C ASP A 64 6.57 10.31 7.41
N ARG A 65 7.23 10.03 6.27
CA ARG A 65 7.62 11.08 5.30
C ARG A 65 6.41 11.74 4.64
N MET A 66 5.34 10.99 4.34
CA MET A 66 4.12 11.54 3.76
C MET A 66 3.36 12.42 4.75
N VAL A 67 3.36 12.08 6.04
CA VAL A 67 2.67 12.84 7.09
C VAL A 67 3.44 14.11 7.50
N ALA A 68 4.77 14.11 7.35
CA ALA A 68 5.63 15.25 7.68
C ALA A 68 5.72 16.32 6.57
N ALA A 69 5.25 16.00 5.36
CA ALA A 69 5.26 16.89 4.19
C ALA A 69 4.03 17.81 4.16
#